data_AF-A0A7W2QXH9-F1
#
_entry.id   AF-A0A7W2QXH9-F1
#
_cell.length_a   1.000
_cell.length_b   1.000
_cell.length_c   1.000
_cell.angle_alpha   90.00
_cell.angle_beta   90.00
_cell.angle_gamma   90.00
#
_symmetry.space_group_name_H-M   'P 1'
#
loop_
_entity.id
_entity.type
_entity.pdbx_description
1 polymer ?
#
loop_
_entity_poly.entity_id
_entity_poly.type
_entity_poly.pdbx_seq_one_letter_code
_entity_poly.pdbx_strand_id
1 'polypeptide(L)'
;MSSQAARGYQQSVDDFAQRHRHPDEAFYLLLAPFAGCPGGHPLDIAMLAEALGSDAVTRIDSSGLVQAPERWPALVRLARPGQACGALAALSATYAAREATATWHYVCAWLLSDQPAEAIARHISQQCHVLHQPAPHGITAWYEPVRLALLRVTLNNAGAVLGPIRSWLHPDGCGSCTVLERPSPAGELRITREVRATQSVAPQIIQLLSAWHRLATAQTGATRGQCPGSSGLPANAPVHVMNLMIRAFKQGLRDRGDIQCMCLHLLMVHPLLLQHPTIQRDVAQAVAGQQRLAACFARYGDSAWARIVADLPQAGGYS
;
A
#
# COMPACT_ATOMS: atom_id res chain seq x y z
N MET A 1 -17.55 2.97 9.84
CA MET A 1 -17.01 1.80 9.10
C MET A 1 -17.91 0.60 9.29
N SER A 2 -18.14 -0.19 8.24
CA SER A 2 -19.00 -1.38 8.32
C SER A 2 -18.35 -2.45 9.20
N SER A 3 -19.13 -3.06 10.11
CA SER A 3 -18.72 -4.19 10.94
C SER A 3 -18.24 -5.41 10.12
N GLN A 4 -18.48 -5.40 8.81
CA GLN A 4 -18.08 -6.44 7.86
C GLN A 4 -16.60 -6.39 7.50
N ALA A 5 -16.00 -5.20 7.33
CA ALA A 5 -14.58 -5.07 6.97
C ALA A 5 -13.67 -5.53 8.11
N ALA A 6 -13.98 -5.14 9.35
CA ALA A 6 -13.26 -5.60 10.54
C ALA A 6 -13.33 -7.13 10.69
N ARG A 7 -14.50 -7.73 10.43
CA ARG A 7 -14.67 -9.20 10.43
C ARG A 7 -13.81 -9.89 9.37
N GLY A 8 -13.72 -9.33 8.16
CA GLY A 8 -12.87 -9.89 7.09
C GLY A 8 -11.37 -9.89 7.46
N TYR A 9 -10.88 -8.81 8.09
CA TYR A 9 -9.51 -8.77 8.59
C TYR A 9 -9.27 -9.77 9.72
N GLN A 10 -10.17 -9.82 10.71
CA GLN A 10 -10.07 -10.79 11.81
C GLN A 10 -10.02 -12.22 11.28
N GLN A 11 -10.94 -12.59 10.39
CA GLN A 11 -10.95 -13.90 9.76
C GLN A 11 -9.64 -14.20 9.02
N SER A 12 -9.10 -13.22 8.27
CA SER A 12 -7.83 -13.39 7.56
C SER A 12 -6.65 -13.63 8.50
N VAL A 13 -6.60 -12.90 9.62
CA VAL A 13 -5.56 -13.05 10.64
C VAL A 13 -5.68 -14.37 11.39
N ASP A 14 -6.90 -14.78 11.73
CA ASP A 14 -7.17 -16.05 12.39
C ASP A 14 -6.84 -17.24 11.48
N ASP A 15 -7.28 -17.22 10.22
CA ASP A 15 -6.96 -18.24 9.23
C ASP A 15 -5.44 -18.32 8.99
N PHE A 16 -4.75 -17.17 8.93
CA PHE A 16 -3.30 -17.11 8.81
C PHE A 16 -2.59 -17.71 10.03
N ALA A 17 -3.01 -17.35 11.23
CA ALA A 17 -2.45 -17.88 12.48
C ALA A 17 -2.69 -19.38 12.68
N GLN A 18 -3.84 -19.91 12.23
CA GLN A 18 -4.24 -21.29 12.49
C GLN A 18 -3.85 -22.26 11.37
N ARG A 19 -3.92 -21.84 10.10
CA ARG A 19 -3.73 -22.73 8.94
C ARG A 19 -2.37 -22.61 8.30
N HIS A 20 -1.77 -21.43 8.32
CA HIS A 20 -0.46 -21.25 7.72
C HIS A 20 0.66 -21.63 8.68
N ARG A 21 0.53 -21.29 9.97
CA ARG A 21 1.59 -21.41 10.98
C ARG A 21 2.01 -22.85 11.29
N HIS A 22 3.32 -23.12 11.22
CA HIS A 22 3.90 -24.36 11.74
C HIS A 22 4.12 -24.29 13.26
N PRO A 23 4.18 -25.45 13.96
CA PRO A 23 4.37 -25.49 15.41
C PRO A 23 5.63 -24.76 15.91
N ASP A 24 6.71 -24.82 15.13
CA ASP A 24 8.01 -24.24 15.48
C ASP A 24 8.12 -22.73 15.21
N GLU A 25 7.09 -22.14 14.60
CA GLU A 25 7.11 -20.73 14.22
C GLU A 25 6.49 -19.84 15.30
N ALA A 26 7.06 -18.65 15.48
CA ALA A 26 6.43 -17.57 16.21
C ALA A 26 5.49 -16.75 15.32
N PHE A 27 4.52 -16.09 15.95
CA PHE A 27 3.60 -15.16 15.30
C PHE A 27 3.99 -13.72 15.66
N TYR A 28 4.37 -12.93 14.66
CA TYR A 28 4.81 -11.55 14.85
C TYR A 28 3.82 -10.55 14.24
N LEU A 29 3.78 -9.36 14.82
CA LEU A 29 3.07 -8.19 14.34
C LEU A 29 4.09 -7.11 14.00
N LEU A 30 4.01 -6.55 12.80
CA LEU A 30 4.85 -5.44 12.38
C LEU A 30 4.08 -4.12 12.50
N LEU A 31 4.61 -3.21 13.30
CA LEU A 31 4.04 -1.90 13.58
C LEU A 31 4.93 -0.76 13.08
N ALA A 32 4.32 0.29 12.56
CA ALA A 32 4.97 1.48 12.02
C ALA A 32 4.51 2.76 12.73
N PRO A 33 5.25 3.26 13.73
CA PRO A 33 4.84 4.42 14.54
C PRO A 33 4.68 5.73 13.79
N PHE A 34 5.23 5.87 12.58
CA PHE A 34 5.09 7.09 11.81
C PHE A 34 3.64 7.36 11.36
N ALA A 35 2.80 6.33 11.25
CA ALA A 35 1.36 6.49 11.00
C ALA A 35 0.59 7.03 12.22
N GLY A 36 1.18 6.92 13.41
CA GLY A 36 0.58 7.31 14.69
C GLY A 36 -0.30 6.22 15.29
N CYS A 37 -0.34 6.18 16.62
CA CYS A 37 -1.25 5.37 17.41
C CYS A 37 -1.74 6.26 18.57
N PRO A 38 -3.03 6.28 18.91
CA PRO A 38 -3.51 7.03 20.07
C PRO A 38 -2.77 6.60 21.34
N GLY A 39 -2.33 7.57 22.14
CA GLY A 39 -1.65 7.28 23.41
C GLY A 39 -2.52 6.42 24.33
N GLY A 40 -1.91 5.41 24.97
CA GLY A 40 -2.62 4.47 25.84
C GLY A 40 -3.48 3.43 25.10
N HIS A 41 -3.46 3.41 23.75
CA HIS A 41 -4.12 2.33 23.00
C HIS A 41 -3.39 1.00 23.27
N PRO A 42 -4.09 -0.16 23.36
CA PRO A 42 -3.42 -1.43 23.68
C PRO A 42 -2.44 -1.95 22.61
N LEU A 43 -2.41 -1.34 21.43
CA LEU A 43 -1.41 -1.60 20.37
C LEU A 43 -0.27 -0.57 20.36
N ASP A 44 -0.28 0.41 21.25
CA ASP A 44 0.88 1.27 21.46
C ASP A 44 2.08 0.43 21.88
N ILE A 45 3.26 0.73 21.32
CA ILE A 45 4.43 -0.13 21.51
C ILE A 45 4.90 -0.15 22.97
N ALA A 46 4.75 0.94 23.71
CA ALA A 46 5.09 0.95 25.14
C ALA A 46 4.13 0.05 25.91
N MET A 47 2.81 0.17 25.66
CA MET A 47 1.80 -0.70 26.26
C MET A 47 2.02 -2.18 25.92
N LEU A 48 2.45 -2.48 24.69
CA LEU A 48 2.77 -3.84 24.28
C LEU A 48 4.01 -4.40 24.99
N ALA A 49 5.04 -3.57 25.18
CA ALA A 49 6.24 -3.97 25.93
C ALA A 49 5.91 -4.24 27.40
N GLU A 50 5.02 -3.45 28.01
CA GLU A 50 4.52 -3.71 29.37
C GLU A 50 3.70 -5.00 29.46
N ALA A 51 2.80 -5.23 28.49
CA ALA A 51 1.88 -6.37 28.52
C ALA A 51 2.53 -7.71 28.14
N LEU A 52 3.50 -7.71 27.21
CA LEU A 52 4.11 -8.93 26.66
C LEU A 52 5.54 -9.17 27.16
N GLY A 53 6.13 -8.20 27.86
CA GLY A 53 7.55 -8.19 28.21
C GLY A 53 8.37 -7.43 27.17
N SER A 54 9.43 -6.76 27.63
CA SER A 54 10.32 -5.97 26.76
C SER A 54 11.04 -6.82 25.69
N ASP A 55 11.26 -8.10 25.96
CA ASP A 55 11.86 -9.07 25.02
C ASP A 55 10.91 -9.48 23.89
N ALA A 56 9.62 -9.15 23.98
CA ALA A 56 8.66 -9.38 22.91
C ALA A 56 8.70 -8.30 21.82
N VAL A 57 9.39 -7.16 22.07
CA VAL A 57 9.42 -6.01 21.16
C VAL A 57 10.83 -5.79 20.65
N THR A 58 11.03 -5.94 19.34
CA THR A 58 12.30 -5.67 18.68
C THR A 58 12.14 -4.49 17.72
N ARG A 59 12.90 -3.42 17.90
CA ARG A 59 12.91 -2.28 16.98
C ARG A 59 13.68 -2.61 15.71
N ILE A 60 13.20 -2.08 14.58
CA ILE A 60 13.80 -2.24 13.26
C ILE A 60 14.52 -0.94 12.94
N ASP A 61 15.83 -0.99 12.73
CA ASP A 61 16.60 0.19 12.36
C ASP A 61 16.04 0.81 11.08
N SER A 62 15.59 2.05 11.22
CA SER A 62 15.07 2.89 10.15
C SER A 62 15.65 4.30 10.22
N SER A 63 16.88 4.42 10.73
CA SER A 63 17.64 5.68 10.81
C SER A 63 17.72 6.43 9.46
N GLY A 64 17.66 5.71 8.34
CA GLY A 64 17.55 6.29 6.99
C GLY A 64 16.19 6.92 6.62
N LEU A 65 15.14 6.72 7.43
CA LEU A 65 13.80 7.34 7.29
C LEU A 65 13.50 8.32 8.41
N VAL A 66 13.76 7.91 9.65
CA VAL A 66 13.39 8.65 10.86
C VAL A 66 14.57 8.62 11.83
N GLN A 67 15.02 9.79 12.27
CA GLN A 67 16.17 9.89 13.19
C GLN A 67 15.84 9.39 14.61
N ALA A 68 14.59 9.56 15.03
CA ALA A 68 14.09 9.23 16.37
C ALA A 68 13.83 7.72 16.53
N PRO A 69 14.61 6.97 17.35
CA PRO A 69 14.46 5.52 17.49
C PRO A 69 13.11 5.05 18.04
N GLU A 70 12.46 5.85 18.87
CA GLU A 70 11.12 5.58 19.40
C GLU A 70 10.05 5.55 18.29
N ARG A 71 10.33 6.20 17.16
CA ARG A 71 9.47 6.23 15.98
C ARG A 71 9.81 5.16 14.94
N TRP A 72 10.84 4.35 15.18
CA TRP A 72 11.20 3.25 14.30
C TRP A 72 10.14 2.15 14.33
N PRO A 73 9.94 1.40 13.22
CA PRO A 73 9.07 0.25 13.22
C PRO A 73 9.45 -0.76 14.31
N ALA A 74 8.46 -1.50 14.80
CA ALA A 74 8.66 -2.53 15.80
C ALA A 74 8.09 -3.86 15.30
N LEU A 75 8.87 -4.91 15.50
CA LEU A 75 8.42 -6.29 15.39
C LEU A 75 8.02 -6.76 16.78
N VAL A 76 6.74 -7.10 16.95
CA VAL A 76 6.17 -7.52 18.23
C VAL A 76 5.80 -8.99 18.15
N ARG A 77 6.37 -9.82 19.01
CA ARG A 77 6.04 -11.25 19.10
C ARG A 77 4.75 -11.44 19.89
N LEU A 78 3.66 -11.74 19.20
CA LEU A 78 2.35 -11.97 19.84
C LEU A 78 2.17 -13.39 20.36
N ALA A 79 2.88 -14.37 19.77
CA ALA A 79 2.87 -15.75 20.25
C ALA A 79 4.20 -16.44 19.98
N ARG A 80 4.69 -17.20 20.98
CA ARG A 80 5.85 -18.09 20.85
C ARG A 80 5.49 -19.37 20.10
N PRO A 81 6.46 -20.14 19.56
CA PRO A 81 6.21 -21.46 18.98
C PRO A 81 5.28 -22.32 19.86
N GLY A 82 4.30 -22.97 19.25
CA GLY A 82 3.26 -23.77 19.93
C GLY A 82 2.21 -22.97 20.75
N GLN A 83 2.40 -21.68 20.98
CA GLN A 83 1.45 -20.85 21.73
C GLN A 83 0.33 -20.32 20.82
N ALA A 84 -0.92 -20.38 21.28
CA ALA A 84 -2.05 -19.79 20.57
C ALA A 84 -1.96 -18.26 20.49
N CYS A 85 -2.46 -17.68 19.39
CA CYS A 85 -2.57 -16.23 19.25
C CYS A 85 -3.67 -15.67 20.17
N GLY A 86 -3.35 -14.63 20.93
CA GLY A 86 -4.28 -14.00 21.88
C GLY A 86 -5.10 -12.84 21.28
N ALA A 87 -5.84 -12.15 22.16
CA ALA A 87 -6.74 -11.05 21.79
C ALA A 87 -6.06 -9.88 21.03
N LEU A 88 -4.74 -9.70 21.21
CA LEU A 88 -3.98 -8.68 20.49
C LEU A 88 -3.94 -8.91 18.97
N ALA A 89 -3.98 -10.17 18.51
CA ALA A 89 -4.07 -10.47 17.08
C ALA A 89 -5.39 -9.95 16.50
N ALA A 90 -6.51 -10.29 17.11
CA ALA A 90 -7.84 -9.79 16.71
C ALA A 90 -7.98 -8.26 16.82
N LEU A 91 -7.38 -7.65 17.85
CA LEU A 91 -7.34 -6.20 17.99
C LEU A 91 -6.54 -5.54 16.88
N SER A 92 -5.35 -6.06 16.56
CA SER A 92 -4.52 -5.56 15.45
C SER A 92 -5.23 -5.68 14.10
N ALA A 93 -5.97 -6.77 13.86
CA ALA A 93 -6.79 -6.94 12.66
C ALA A 93 -7.90 -5.88 12.57
N THR A 94 -8.55 -5.59 13.70
CA THR A 94 -9.59 -4.57 13.78
C THR A 94 -9.03 -3.16 13.53
N TYR A 95 -7.84 -2.89 14.07
CA TYR A 95 -7.15 -1.63 13.86
C TYR A 95 -6.71 -1.46 12.40
N ALA A 96 -6.08 -2.48 11.80
CA ALA A 96 -5.71 -2.48 10.40
C ALA A 96 -6.90 -2.26 9.47
N ALA A 97 -8.06 -2.86 9.77
CA ALA A 97 -9.29 -2.62 9.01
C ALA A 97 -9.68 -1.13 9.05
N ARG A 98 -9.49 -0.44 10.19
CA ARG A 98 -9.76 1.00 10.32
C ARG A 98 -8.84 1.86 9.46
N GLU A 99 -7.65 1.36 9.19
CA GLU A 99 -6.63 2.02 8.39
C GLU A 99 -6.74 1.69 6.90
N ALA A 100 -7.72 0.88 6.47
CA ALA A 100 -7.86 0.42 5.08
C ALA A 100 -7.81 1.51 4.01
N THR A 101 -8.14 2.75 4.37
CA THR A 101 -8.19 3.92 3.47
C THR A 101 -7.23 5.03 3.91
N ALA A 102 -6.45 4.78 4.96
CA ALA A 102 -5.47 5.71 5.48
C ALA A 102 -4.27 5.84 4.55
N THR A 103 -3.70 7.04 4.50
CA THR A 103 -2.47 7.32 3.76
C THR A 103 -1.28 6.54 4.32
N TRP A 104 -1.28 6.30 5.63
CA TRP A 104 -0.23 5.59 6.37
C TRP A 104 -0.89 4.55 7.27
N HIS A 105 -0.24 3.40 7.44
CA HIS A 105 -0.77 2.31 8.25
C HIS A 105 0.15 2.07 9.45
N TYR A 106 -0.43 2.07 10.65
CA TYR A 106 0.28 1.69 11.85
C TYR A 106 0.47 0.17 11.89
N VAL A 107 -0.55 -0.61 11.50
CA VAL A 107 -0.44 -2.07 11.36
C VAL A 107 -0.02 -2.42 9.94
N CYS A 108 1.25 -2.77 9.75
CA CYS A 108 1.79 -3.09 8.42
C CYS A 108 1.57 -4.55 8.03
N ALA A 109 1.75 -5.50 8.97
CA ALA A 109 1.71 -6.92 8.65
C ALA A 109 1.64 -7.86 9.86
N TRP A 110 1.31 -9.12 9.60
CA TRP A 110 1.51 -10.27 10.48
C TRP A 110 2.45 -11.28 9.83
N LEU A 111 3.42 -11.79 10.59
CA LEU A 111 4.52 -12.60 10.06
C LEU A 111 4.60 -13.96 10.76
N LEU A 112 4.98 -14.99 10.00
CA LEU A 112 5.31 -16.32 10.49
C LEU A 112 6.78 -16.62 10.17
N SER A 113 7.53 -17.02 11.19
CA SER A 113 8.94 -17.37 11.06
C SER A 113 9.40 -18.21 12.25
N ASP A 114 10.34 -19.12 12.00
CA ASP A 114 11.09 -19.89 13.00
C ASP A 114 12.36 -19.15 13.47
N GLN A 115 12.65 -17.98 12.90
CA GLN A 115 13.85 -17.19 13.21
C GLN A 115 13.62 -16.22 14.38
N PRO A 116 14.68 -15.86 15.13
CA PRO A 116 14.59 -14.88 16.20
C PRO A 116 14.23 -13.48 15.66
N ALA A 117 13.58 -12.68 16.51
CA ALA A 117 13.05 -11.37 16.13
C ALA A 117 14.15 -10.41 15.63
N GLU A 118 15.36 -10.50 16.18
CA GLU A 118 16.52 -9.70 15.78
C GLU A 118 16.99 -10.03 14.36
N ALA A 119 16.93 -11.31 13.96
CA ALA A 119 17.28 -11.72 12.60
C ALA A 119 16.26 -11.20 11.59
N ILE A 120 14.97 -11.29 11.93
CA ILE A 120 13.87 -10.75 11.12
C ILE A 120 14.00 -9.22 10.99
N ALA A 121 14.18 -8.52 12.12
CA ALA A 121 14.30 -7.06 12.15
C ALA A 121 15.50 -6.56 11.32
N ARG A 122 16.66 -7.21 11.47
CA ARG A 122 17.86 -6.90 10.68
C ARG A 122 17.61 -7.11 9.19
N HIS A 123 16.95 -8.21 8.80
CA HIS A 123 16.62 -8.48 7.41
C HIS A 123 15.66 -7.42 6.84
N ILE A 124 14.59 -7.08 7.55
CA ILE A 124 13.65 -6.03 7.11
C ILE A 124 14.38 -4.71 6.87
N SER A 125 15.25 -4.31 7.81
CA SER A 125 16.07 -3.10 7.69
C SER A 125 17.01 -3.16 6.48
N GLN A 126 17.73 -4.27 6.28
CA GLN A 126 18.59 -4.46 5.11
C GLN A 126 17.80 -4.33 3.79
N GLN A 127 16.63 -4.96 3.69
CA GLN A 127 15.78 -4.86 2.50
C GLN A 127 15.30 -3.42 2.24
N CYS A 128 15.16 -2.57 3.27
CA CYS A 128 14.87 -1.15 3.07
C CYS A 128 15.97 -0.46 2.26
N HIS A 129 17.25 -0.83 2.44
CA HIS A 129 18.35 -0.35 1.61
C HIS A 129 18.34 -1.01 0.23
N VAL A 130 18.12 -2.33 0.15
CA VAL A 130 18.11 -3.06 -1.13
C VAL A 130 16.98 -2.59 -2.04
N LEU A 131 15.87 -2.08 -1.54
CA LEU A 131 14.75 -1.60 -2.36
C LEU A 131 14.79 -0.10 -2.65
N HIS A 132 15.77 0.63 -2.11
CA HIS A 132 15.82 2.08 -2.22
C HIS A 132 16.30 2.59 -3.59
N GLN A 133 15.74 3.73 -3.99
CA GLN A 133 16.20 4.63 -5.05
C GLN A 133 15.74 6.08 -4.77
N PRO A 134 16.51 7.10 -5.20
CA PRO A 134 17.81 7.04 -5.87
C PRO A 134 18.98 6.82 -4.88
N ALA A 135 20.02 6.12 -5.32
CA ALA A 135 21.27 6.05 -4.55
C ALA A 135 21.92 7.46 -4.44
N PRO A 136 22.72 7.75 -3.39
CA PRO A 136 23.17 6.84 -2.34
C PRO A 136 22.51 7.05 -0.96
N HIS A 137 21.57 7.99 -0.80
CA HIS A 137 21.05 8.38 0.51
C HIS A 137 19.57 8.02 0.68
N GLY A 138 19.24 7.45 1.84
CA GLY A 138 17.87 7.10 2.24
C GLY A 138 17.60 5.60 2.19
N ILE A 139 16.42 5.22 2.65
CA ILE A 139 15.91 3.85 2.56
C ILE A 139 14.44 3.86 2.13
N THR A 140 13.92 2.70 1.77
CA THR A 140 12.52 2.52 1.39
C THR A 140 11.81 1.62 2.39
N ALA A 141 10.73 2.12 3.01
CA ALA A 141 9.86 1.35 3.90
C ALA A 141 9.04 0.29 3.13
N TRP A 142 9.70 -0.70 2.54
CA TRP A 142 9.09 -1.67 1.63
C TRP A 142 7.96 -2.49 2.25
N TYR A 143 7.97 -2.60 3.58
CA TYR A 143 6.97 -3.29 4.39
C TYR A 143 5.62 -2.57 4.46
N GLU A 144 5.51 -1.33 3.96
CA GLU A 144 4.22 -0.64 3.90
C GLU A 144 3.23 -1.38 2.99
N PRO A 145 1.94 -1.47 3.35
CA PRO A 145 0.92 -2.21 2.61
C PRO A 145 0.90 -1.99 1.08
N VAL A 146 0.84 -0.71 0.65
CA VAL A 146 0.81 -0.37 -0.78
C VAL A 146 2.13 -0.70 -1.48
N ARG A 147 3.26 -0.56 -0.79
CA ARG A 147 4.58 -0.90 -1.35
C ARG A 147 4.72 -2.39 -1.58
N LEU A 148 4.24 -3.22 -0.64
CA LEU A 148 4.16 -4.67 -0.81
C LEU A 148 3.23 -5.07 -1.96
N ALA A 149 2.05 -4.47 -2.06
CA ALA A 149 1.14 -4.72 -3.17
C ALA A 149 1.79 -4.43 -4.53
N LEU A 150 2.58 -3.34 -4.63
CA LEU A 150 3.35 -3.01 -5.83
C LEU A 150 4.52 -3.98 -6.08
N LEU A 151 5.21 -4.45 -5.04
CA LEU A 151 6.29 -5.44 -5.20
C LEU A 151 5.75 -6.75 -5.78
N ARG A 152 4.59 -7.22 -5.31
CA ARG A 152 3.97 -8.47 -5.78
C ARG A 152 3.71 -8.50 -7.28
N VAL A 153 3.44 -7.35 -7.90
CA VAL A 153 3.16 -7.25 -9.34
C VAL A 153 4.36 -6.83 -10.18
N THR A 154 5.37 -6.22 -9.57
CA THR A 154 6.57 -5.75 -10.29
C THR A 154 7.75 -6.71 -10.20
N LEU A 155 7.73 -7.63 -9.23
CA LEU A 155 8.79 -8.61 -9.00
C LEU A 155 8.23 -10.03 -9.17
N ASN A 156 8.67 -10.74 -10.23
CA ASN A 156 8.21 -12.09 -10.57
C ASN A 156 8.32 -13.11 -9.41
N ASN A 157 9.28 -12.91 -8.51
CA ASN A 157 9.45 -13.71 -7.30
C ASN A 157 9.47 -12.82 -6.06
N ALA A 158 8.39 -12.05 -5.85
CA ALA A 158 8.30 -11.11 -4.73
C ALA A 158 8.54 -11.76 -3.36
N GLY A 159 8.21 -13.04 -3.20
CA GLY A 159 8.46 -13.80 -1.98
C GLY A 159 9.94 -13.92 -1.61
N ALA A 160 10.87 -13.79 -2.57
CA ALA A 160 12.31 -13.79 -2.28
C ALA A 160 12.76 -12.61 -1.40
N VAL A 161 11.97 -11.53 -1.33
CA VAL A 161 12.23 -10.39 -0.43
C VAL A 161 12.08 -10.79 1.05
N LEU A 162 11.35 -11.86 1.36
CA LEU A 162 11.01 -12.22 2.74
C LEU A 162 12.17 -12.79 3.55
N GLY A 163 13.19 -13.38 2.91
CA GLY A 163 14.38 -13.93 3.56
C GLY A 163 14.06 -14.92 4.70
N PRO A 164 14.31 -14.58 5.98
CA PRO A 164 14.02 -15.46 7.13
C PRO A 164 12.52 -15.66 7.40
N ILE A 165 11.66 -14.84 6.82
CA ILE A 165 10.22 -14.88 7.06
C ILE A 165 9.61 -15.88 6.08
N ARG A 166 8.86 -16.87 6.57
CA ARG A 166 8.22 -17.85 5.70
C ARG A 166 6.98 -17.26 5.04
N SER A 167 6.12 -16.63 5.84
CA SER A 167 4.83 -16.13 5.39
C SER A 167 4.58 -14.73 5.93
N TRP A 168 4.03 -13.86 5.10
CA TRP A 168 3.78 -12.45 5.40
C TRP A 168 2.36 -12.09 4.98
N LEU A 169 1.45 -11.98 5.94
CA LEU A 169 0.10 -11.47 5.72
C LEU A 169 0.13 -9.94 5.85
N HIS A 170 -0.30 -9.22 4.81
CA HIS A 170 -0.35 -7.77 4.83
C HIS A 170 -1.68 -7.22 4.31
N PRO A 171 -2.12 -6.03 4.75
CA PRO A 171 -3.18 -5.30 4.08
C PRO A 171 -2.80 -5.05 2.61
N ASP A 172 -3.76 -5.16 1.70
CA ASP A 172 -3.54 -4.97 0.26
C ASP A 172 -3.60 -3.49 -0.18
N GLY A 173 -3.92 -2.58 0.74
CA GLY A 173 -4.14 -1.15 0.47
C GLY A 173 -5.51 -0.84 -0.14
N CYS A 174 -6.41 -1.83 -0.18
CA CYS A 174 -7.78 -1.74 -0.72
C CYS A 174 -8.82 -2.33 0.26
N GLY A 175 -8.48 -2.48 1.53
CA GLY A 175 -9.38 -3.00 2.57
C GLY A 175 -9.57 -4.50 2.56
N SER A 176 -8.58 -5.26 2.08
CA SER A 176 -8.45 -6.70 2.31
C SER A 176 -7.02 -7.04 2.76
N CYS A 177 -6.77 -8.31 3.05
CA CYS A 177 -5.42 -8.82 3.32
C CYS A 177 -4.98 -9.78 2.21
N THR A 178 -3.67 -9.91 2.02
CA THR A 178 -3.08 -10.93 1.17
C THR A 178 -1.82 -11.52 1.81
N VAL A 179 -1.59 -12.80 1.56
CA VAL A 179 -0.39 -13.51 1.99
C VAL A 179 0.66 -13.47 0.88
N LEU A 180 1.89 -13.14 1.26
CA LEU A 180 3.10 -13.35 0.48
C LEU A 180 3.88 -14.49 1.14
N GLU A 181 4.22 -15.51 0.36
CA GLU A 181 4.95 -16.70 0.83
C GLU A 181 6.37 -16.68 0.28
N ARG A 182 7.32 -17.18 1.09
CA ARG A 182 8.70 -17.36 0.68
C ARG A 182 8.80 -18.55 -0.30
N PRO A 183 9.51 -18.40 -1.43
CA PRO A 183 9.72 -19.51 -2.36
C PRO A 183 10.56 -20.63 -1.72
N SER A 184 10.24 -21.88 -2.09
CA SER A 184 11.04 -23.07 -1.77
C SER A 184 11.39 -23.82 -3.06
N PRO A 185 12.68 -23.98 -3.42
CA PRO A 185 13.86 -23.46 -2.72
C PRO A 185 13.94 -21.92 -2.78
N ALA A 186 14.68 -21.34 -1.84
CA ALA A 186 14.94 -19.90 -1.84
C ALA A 186 15.70 -19.51 -3.12
N GLY A 187 15.05 -18.76 -4.00
CA GLY A 187 15.68 -18.22 -5.21
C GLY A 187 16.53 -16.99 -4.92
N GLU A 188 17.43 -16.66 -5.84
CA GLU A 188 18.20 -15.41 -5.79
C GLU A 188 17.27 -14.19 -5.93
N LEU A 189 17.37 -13.23 -5.00
CA LEU A 189 16.62 -11.98 -5.06
C LEU A 189 17.28 -11.03 -6.07
N ARG A 190 16.64 -10.87 -7.24
CA ARG A 190 17.08 -9.92 -8.27
C ARG A 190 16.14 -8.73 -8.36
N ILE A 191 16.61 -7.57 -7.91
CA ILE A 191 15.83 -6.33 -7.90
C ILE A 191 16.30 -5.43 -9.04
N THR A 192 15.45 -5.28 -10.07
CA THR A 192 15.75 -4.44 -11.23
C THR A 192 15.62 -2.94 -10.92
N ARG A 193 16.08 -2.09 -11.85
CA ARG A 193 15.93 -0.64 -11.73
C ARG A 193 14.46 -0.23 -11.71
N GLU A 194 13.62 -0.91 -12.48
CA GLU A 194 12.19 -0.63 -12.62
C GLU A 194 11.45 -0.92 -11.32
N VAL A 195 11.77 -2.03 -10.63
CA VAL A 195 11.19 -2.36 -9.33
C VAL A 195 11.49 -1.26 -8.31
N ARG A 196 12.75 -0.80 -8.24
CA ARG A 196 13.15 0.31 -7.35
C ARG A 196 12.50 1.62 -7.75
N ALA A 197 12.35 1.89 -9.05
CA ALA A 197 11.69 3.09 -9.56
C ALA A 197 10.21 3.10 -9.15
N THR A 198 9.51 1.97 -9.25
CA THR A 198 8.13 1.82 -8.76
C THR A 198 8.06 2.10 -7.26
N GLN A 199 9.01 1.59 -6.49
CA GLN A 199 9.09 1.91 -5.07
C GLN A 199 9.32 3.41 -4.82
N SER A 200 10.16 4.09 -5.60
CA SER A 200 10.39 5.53 -5.42
C SER A 200 9.14 6.38 -5.67
N VAL A 201 8.24 5.95 -6.56
CA VAL A 201 6.99 6.66 -6.88
C VAL A 201 5.78 6.23 -6.04
N ALA A 202 5.92 5.19 -5.20
CA ALA A 202 4.85 4.71 -4.33
C ALA A 202 4.17 5.80 -3.47
N PRO A 203 4.86 6.84 -2.93
CA PRO A 203 4.19 7.92 -2.21
C PRO A 203 3.15 8.68 -3.05
N GLN A 204 3.42 8.88 -4.35
CA GLN A 204 2.48 9.52 -5.27
C GLN A 204 1.28 8.61 -5.58
N ILE A 205 1.51 7.29 -5.69
CA ILE A 205 0.45 6.28 -5.82
C ILE A 205 -0.46 6.30 -4.60
N ILE A 206 0.12 6.30 -3.39
CA ILE A 206 -0.62 6.37 -2.13
C ILE A 206 -1.50 7.63 -2.09
N GLN A 207 -0.95 8.80 -2.44
CA GLN A 207 -1.71 10.05 -2.50
C GLN A 207 -2.88 9.98 -3.49
N LEU A 208 -2.67 9.36 -4.66
CA LEU A 208 -3.72 9.14 -5.66
C LEU A 208 -4.81 8.20 -5.15
N LEU A 209 -4.45 7.10 -4.49
CA LEU A 209 -5.42 6.18 -3.88
C LEU A 209 -6.27 6.89 -2.82
N SER A 210 -5.64 7.68 -1.94
CA SER A 210 -6.37 8.45 -0.93
C SER A 210 -7.30 9.50 -1.57
N ALA A 211 -6.87 10.16 -2.64
CA ALA A 211 -7.70 11.12 -3.37
C ALA A 211 -8.88 10.44 -4.08
N TRP A 212 -8.62 9.33 -4.79
CA TRP A 212 -9.66 8.53 -5.44
C TRP A 212 -10.68 8.04 -4.41
N HIS A 213 -10.23 7.50 -3.28
CA HIS A 213 -11.13 7.06 -2.23
C HIS A 213 -12.04 8.19 -1.73
N ARG A 214 -11.47 9.37 -1.39
CA ARG A 214 -12.26 10.52 -0.94
C ARG A 214 -13.31 10.93 -1.99
N LEU A 215 -12.92 11.01 -3.25
CA LEU A 215 -13.83 11.38 -4.34
C LEU A 215 -14.93 10.33 -4.54
N ALA A 216 -14.59 9.04 -4.52
CA ALA A 216 -15.55 7.95 -4.64
C ALA A 216 -16.56 7.95 -3.48
N THR A 217 -16.13 8.29 -2.25
CA THR A 217 -17.04 8.40 -1.10
C THR A 217 -17.92 9.65 -1.12
N ALA A 218 -17.46 10.73 -1.75
CA ALA A 218 -18.21 11.98 -1.89
C ALA A 218 -19.30 11.91 -2.98
N GLN A 219 -19.20 10.96 -3.91
CA GLN A 219 -20.24 10.74 -4.91
C GLN A 219 -21.51 10.14 -4.27
N THR A 220 -22.58 10.94 -4.21
CA THR A 220 -23.92 10.51 -3.78
C THR A 220 -24.80 10.25 -5.01
N GLY A 221 -25.46 9.08 -5.08
CA GLY A 221 -26.47 8.77 -6.10
C GLY A 221 -26.15 7.64 -7.09
N ALA A 222 -26.90 7.61 -8.19
CA ALA A 222 -26.96 6.53 -9.21
C ALA A 222 -25.63 6.23 -9.96
N THR A 223 -24.55 6.97 -9.69
CA THR A 223 -23.21 6.76 -10.26
C THR A 223 -22.33 5.84 -9.42
N ARG A 224 -22.82 5.32 -8.28
CA ARG A 224 -22.13 4.33 -7.43
C ARG A 224 -21.70 3.02 -8.14
N GLY A 225 -22.19 2.77 -9.35
CA GLY A 225 -22.01 1.50 -10.07
C GLY A 225 -20.58 1.16 -10.51
N GLN A 226 -19.58 2.01 -10.23
CA GLN A 226 -18.22 1.83 -10.71
C GLN A 226 -17.19 1.43 -9.63
N CYS A 227 -17.55 1.42 -8.35
CA CYS A 227 -16.64 1.07 -7.25
C CYS A 227 -17.16 -0.17 -6.46
N PRO A 228 -16.75 -1.39 -6.84
CA PRO A 228 -17.34 -2.62 -6.30
C PRO A 228 -16.77 -3.09 -4.94
N GLY A 229 -15.72 -2.46 -4.40
CA GLY A 229 -15.04 -2.94 -3.18
C GLY A 229 -15.65 -2.42 -1.87
N SER A 230 -15.49 -3.21 -0.80
CA SER A 230 -15.88 -2.85 0.58
C SER A 230 -15.18 -1.60 1.13
N SER A 231 -14.05 -1.21 0.53
CA SER A 231 -13.28 0.01 0.78
C SER A 231 -13.63 1.17 -0.15
N GLY A 232 -14.56 0.99 -1.10
CA GLY A 232 -14.83 1.97 -2.15
C GLY A 232 -13.77 2.04 -3.26
N LEU A 233 -12.75 1.17 -3.25
CA LEU A 233 -11.79 1.00 -4.33
C LEU A 233 -11.89 -0.41 -4.93
N PRO A 234 -11.61 -0.61 -6.22
CA PRO A 234 -11.56 -1.94 -6.82
C PRO A 234 -10.37 -2.76 -6.32
N ALA A 235 -10.42 -4.07 -6.51
CA ALA A 235 -9.27 -4.94 -6.28
C ALA A 235 -8.06 -4.46 -7.11
N ASN A 236 -6.84 -4.61 -6.56
CA ASN A 236 -5.60 -4.18 -7.21
C ASN A 236 -5.53 -2.68 -7.56
N ALA A 237 -6.28 -1.80 -6.87
CA ALA A 237 -6.24 -0.35 -7.14
C ALA A 237 -4.82 0.26 -7.16
N PRO A 238 -3.85 -0.13 -6.29
CA PRO A 238 -2.47 0.33 -6.39
C PRO A 238 -1.83 0.07 -7.76
N VAL A 239 -2.08 -1.11 -8.32
CA VAL A 239 -1.56 -1.55 -9.63
C VAL A 239 -2.23 -0.74 -10.74
N HIS A 240 -3.54 -0.51 -10.62
CA HIS A 240 -4.27 0.28 -11.58
C HIS A 240 -3.76 1.73 -11.61
N VAL A 241 -3.58 2.37 -10.45
CA VAL A 241 -3.01 3.72 -10.34
C VAL A 241 -1.59 3.77 -10.91
N MET A 242 -0.75 2.77 -10.61
CA MET A 242 0.59 2.65 -11.20
C MET A 242 0.52 2.62 -12.74
N ASN A 243 -0.39 1.84 -13.32
CA ASN A 243 -0.57 1.75 -14.77
C ASN A 243 -1.03 3.08 -15.39
N LEU A 244 -1.92 3.82 -14.71
CA LEU A 244 -2.33 5.16 -15.15
C LEU A 244 -1.17 6.16 -15.11
N MET A 245 -0.32 6.11 -14.07
CA MET A 245 0.88 6.93 -14.00
C MET A 245 1.85 6.59 -15.14
N ILE A 246 2.07 5.31 -15.43
CA ILE A 246 2.88 4.88 -16.58
C ILE A 246 2.29 5.42 -17.90
N ARG A 247 0.97 5.38 -18.07
CA ARG A 247 0.30 5.97 -19.25
C ARG A 247 0.55 7.48 -19.35
N ALA A 248 0.40 8.22 -18.24
CA ALA A 248 0.69 9.65 -18.20
C ALA A 248 2.16 9.95 -18.54
N PHE A 249 3.11 9.17 -18.00
CA PHE A 249 4.53 9.27 -18.32
C PHE A 249 4.83 8.99 -19.80
N LYS A 250 4.13 8.04 -20.42
CA LYS A 250 4.25 7.74 -21.85
C LYS A 250 3.74 8.88 -22.74
N GLN A 251 2.84 9.72 -22.23
CA GLN A 251 2.41 10.96 -22.90
C GLN A 251 3.38 12.13 -22.70
N GLY A 252 4.51 11.92 -22.02
CA GLY A 252 5.53 12.94 -21.80
C GLY A 252 5.35 13.77 -20.53
N LEU A 253 4.27 13.57 -19.76
CA LEU A 253 4.08 14.29 -18.50
C LEU A 253 5.18 13.91 -17.50
N ARG A 254 5.77 14.92 -16.85
CA ARG A 254 6.82 14.76 -15.82
C ARG A 254 6.48 15.42 -14.50
N ASP A 255 5.64 16.46 -14.53
CA ASP A 255 5.21 17.16 -13.32
C ASP A 255 4.26 16.29 -12.48
N ARG A 256 4.50 16.27 -11.16
CA ARG A 256 3.71 15.45 -10.23
C ARG A 256 2.25 15.86 -10.16
N GLY A 257 1.97 17.16 -10.17
CA GLY A 257 0.61 17.71 -10.12
C GLY A 257 -0.15 17.42 -11.41
N ASP A 258 0.49 17.58 -12.57
CA ASP A 258 -0.13 17.27 -13.86
C ASP A 258 -0.42 15.76 -14.01
N ILE A 259 0.51 14.90 -13.59
CA ILE A 259 0.29 13.45 -13.55
C ILE A 259 -0.88 13.11 -12.62
N GLN A 260 -0.92 13.69 -11.41
CA GLN A 260 -2.01 13.46 -10.46
C GLN A 260 -3.36 13.89 -11.03
N CYS A 261 -3.42 15.10 -11.59
CA CYS A 261 -4.60 15.64 -12.24
C CYS A 261 -5.10 14.71 -13.34
N MET A 262 -4.22 14.29 -14.26
CA MET A 262 -4.58 13.41 -15.36
C MET A 262 -5.07 12.03 -14.86
N CYS A 263 -4.38 11.41 -13.90
CA CYS A 263 -4.77 10.11 -13.37
C CYS A 263 -6.16 10.17 -12.71
N LEU A 264 -6.45 11.21 -11.92
CA LEU A 264 -7.77 11.38 -11.31
C LEU A 264 -8.87 11.57 -12.37
N HIS A 265 -8.62 12.31 -13.44
CA HIS A 265 -9.61 12.45 -14.52
C HIS A 265 -9.82 11.13 -15.28
N LEU A 266 -8.77 10.34 -15.48
CA LEU A 266 -8.90 9.00 -16.07
C LEU A 266 -9.75 8.05 -15.20
N LEU A 267 -9.65 8.19 -13.88
CA LEU A 267 -10.41 7.39 -12.91
C LEU A 267 -11.87 7.85 -12.79
N MET A 268 -12.09 9.17 -12.75
CA MET A 268 -13.38 9.74 -12.33
C MET A 268 -14.25 10.21 -13.50
N VAL A 269 -13.66 10.44 -14.68
CA VAL A 269 -14.38 10.98 -15.85
C VAL A 269 -14.46 9.94 -16.96
N HIS A 270 -13.31 9.52 -17.53
CA HIS A 270 -13.30 8.47 -18.55
C HIS A 270 -11.90 7.82 -18.71
N PRO A 271 -11.78 6.48 -18.76
CA PRO A 271 -10.47 5.80 -18.83
C PRO A 271 -9.73 6.02 -20.16
N LEU A 272 -10.42 6.48 -21.20
CA LEU A 272 -9.87 6.75 -22.53
C LEU A 272 -9.64 8.26 -22.80
N LEU A 273 -9.69 9.14 -21.80
CA LEU A 273 -9.51 10.59 -22.01
C LEU A 273 -8.27 10.95 -22.84
N LEU A 274 -7.15 10.23 -22.66
CA LEU A 274 -5.92 10.46 -23.42
C LEU A 274 -6.04 10.17 -24.94
N GLN A 275 -7.15 9.60 -25.40
CA GLN A 275 -7.45 9.41 -26.83
C GLN A 275 -8.20 10.60 -27.43
N HIS A 276 -8.80 11.47 -26.60
CA HIS A 276 -9.58 12.59 -27.08
C HIS A 276 -8.67 13.73 -27.60
N PRO A 277 -8.86 14.26 -28.83
CA PRO A 277 -7.97 15.26 -29.42
C PRO A 277 -7.78 16.53 -28.58
N THR A 278 -8.84 17.02 -27.94
CA THR A 278 -8.75 18.20 -27.05
C THR A 278 -7.86 17.93 -25.85
N ILE A 279 -7.97 16.74 -25.24
CA ILE A 279 -7.16 16.37 -24.08
C ILE A 279 -5.71 16.16 -24.50
N GLN A 280 -5.46 15.54 -25.65
CA GLN A 280 -4.10 15.40 -26.20
C GLN A 280 -3.43 16.76 -26.42
N ARG A 281 -4.18 17.75 -26.91
CA ARG A 281 -3.68 19.12 -27.06
C ARG A 281 -3.30 19.74 -25.71
N ASP A 282 -4.16 19.62 -24.72
CA ASP A 282 -3.90 20.17 -23.38
C ASP A 282 -2.68 19.50 -22.73
N VAL A 283 -2.55 18.18 -22.88
CA VAL A 283 -1.39 17.40 -22.44
C VAL A 283 -0.13 17.86 -23.16
N ALA A 284 -0.16 18.06 -24.48
CA ALA A 284 0.99 18.55 -25.23
C ALA A 284 1.44 19.95 -24.74
N GLN A 285 0.49 20.84 -24.46
CA GLN A 285 0.79 22.17 -23.91
C GLN A 285 1.37 22.09 -22.49
N ALA A 286 0.88 21.16 -21.66
CA ALA A 286 1.45 20.91 -20.34
C ALA A 286 2.86 20.32 -20.40
N VAL A 287 3.11 19.39 -21.32
CA VAL A 287 4.45 18.82 -21.58
C VAL A 287 5.42 19.89 -22.05
N ALA A 288 4.96 20.84 -22.88
CA ALA A 288 5.74 22.00 -23.31
C ALA A 288 5.94 23.06 -22.21
N GLY A 289 5.37 22.85 -21.01
CA GLY A 289 5.48 23.79 -19.88
C GLY A 289 4.65 25.07 -20.05
N GLN A 290 3.72 25.10 -21.01
CA GLN A 290 2.93 26.30 -21.34
C GLN A 290 1.78 26.52 -20.35
N GLN A 291 1.27 25.46 -19.73
CA GLN A 291 0.15 25.52 -18.78
C GLN A 291 0.11 24.29 -17.86
N ARG A 292 -0.66 24.37 -16.78
CA ARG A 292 -0.95 23.24 -15.87
C ARG A 292 -2.26 22.58 -16.24
N LEU A 293 -2.29 21.25 -16.30
CA LEU A 293 -3.51 20.49 -16.60
C LEU A 293 -4.64 20.81 -15.63
N ALA A 294 -4.32 21.00 -14.35
CA ALA A 294 -5.31 21.38 -13.35
C ALA A 294 -6.03 22.69 -13.69
N ALA A 295 -5.30 23.69 -14.20
CA ALA A 295 -5.89 24.97 -14.61
C ALA A 295 -6.71 24.83 -15.89
N CYS A 296 -6.29 24.00 -16.84
CA CYS A 296 -7.02 23.72 -18.08
C CYS A 296 -8.34 23.02 -17.80
N PHE A 297 -8.28 21.93 -17.04
CA PHE A 297 -9.42 21.08 -16.74
C PHE A 297 -10.46 21.81 -15.87
N ALA A 298 -10.02 22.72 -14.98
CA ALA A 298 -10.94 23.56 -14.22
C ALA A 298 -11.74 24.55 -15.08
N ARG A 299 -11.31 24.84 -16.32
CA ARG A 299 -12.07 25.70 -17.26
C ARG A 299 -13.15 24.94 -18.01
N TYR A 300 -13.11 23.61 -18.00
CA TYR A 300 -14.17 22.79 -18.58
C TYR A 300 -15.34 22.71 -17.60
N GLY A 301 -16.45 23.34 -17.97
CA GLY A 301 -17.73 23.13 -17.30
C GLY A 301 -18.36 21.79 -17.68
N ASP A 302 -19.44 21.42 -16.99
CA ASP A 302 -20.10 20.11 -17.15
C ASP A 302 -20.49 19.79 -18.60
N SER A 303 -20.95 20.79 -19.36
CA SER A 303 -21.33 20.61 -20.77
C SER A 303 -20.14 20.33 -21.69
N ALA A 304 -18.96 20.88 -21.38
CA ALA A 304 -17.73 20.61 -22.12
C ALA A 304 -17.24 19.19 -21.80
N TRP A 305 -17.25 18.80 -20.53
CA TRP A 305 -16.90 17.43 -20.12
C TRP A 305 -17.86 16.39 -20.71
N ALA A 306 -19.16 16.64 -20.69
CA ALA A 306 -20.16 15.74 -21.27
C ALA A 306 -19.92 15.49 -22.76
N ARG A 307 -19.55 16.53 -23.52
CA ARG A 307 -19.21 16.40 -24.94
C ARG A 307 -17.94 15.58 -25.15
N ILE A 308 -16.87 15.87 -24.41
CA ILE A 308 -15.60 15.13 -24.47
C ILE A 308 -15.83 13.63 -24.18
N VAL A 309 -16.67 13.31 -23.19
CA VAL A 309 -17.00 11.93 -22.84
C VAL A 309 -17.86 11.26 -23.91
N ALA A 310 -18.84 11.97 -24.48
CA ALA A 310 -19.71 11.44 -25.53
C ALA A 310 -18.95 11.10 -26.83
N ASP A 311 -17.87 11.82 -27.11
CA ASP A 311 -17.02 11.61 -28.29
C ASP A 311 -16.06 10.40 -28.13
N LEU A 312 -15.98 9.80 -26.93
CA LEU A 312 -15.13 8.64 -26.66
C LEU A 312 -15.92 7.33 -26.77
N PRO A 313 -15.27 6.22 -27.17
CA PRO A 313 -15.89 4.91 -27.17
C PRO A 313 -16.40 4.55 -25.76
N GLN A 314 -17.51 3.82 -25.68
CA GLN A 314 -17.98 3.27 -24.40
C GLN A 314 -16.87 2.43 -23.77
N ALA A 315 -16.43 2.83 -22.59
CA ALA A 315 -15.51 2.04 -21.81
C ALA A 315 -16.23 0.80 -21.26
N GLY A 316 -15.69 -0.40 -21.52
CA GLY A 316 -16.03 -1.58 -20.74
C GLY A 316 -15.73 -1.30 -19.25
N GLY A 317 -16.61 -1.77 -18.36
CA GLY A 317 -16.41 -1.60 -16.92
C GLY A 317 -15.06 -2.16 -16.46
N TYR A 318 -14.53 -1.59 -15.36
CA TYR A 318 -13.26 -1.96 -14.74
C TYR A 318 -13.15 -3.49 -14.61
N SER A 319 -12.22 -4.09 -15.36
CA SER A 319 -11.79 -5.48 -15.21
C SER A 319 -10.42 -5.51 -14.56
#